data_AF-A0AAW5PCM2-F1
#
_entry.id   AF-A0AAW5PCM2-F1
#
_cell.length_a   1.000
_cell.length_b   1.000
_cell.length_c   1.000
_cell.angle_alpha   90.00
_cell.angle_beta   90.00
_cell.angle_gamma   90.00
#
_symmetry.space_group_name_H-M   'P 1'
#
loop_
_entity.id
_entity.type
_entity.pdbx_description
1 polymer ?
#
loop_
_entity_poly.entity_id
_entity_poly.type
_entity_poly.pdbx_seq_one_letter_code
_entity_poly.pdbx_strand_id
1 'polypeptide(L)'
;MIFADNVMKHEIKHTYRYRLYPGEAQRQELARTFGCSRWVYNWALETKTKAYYQDEESLSFTDLSSRLTSKKKEEETEWLSEVSAVTLQQSLRNLNQAFTNFFEGRAEYPSFKSKKAGQTARYVGTAFGLSRRERETEAPSFEDAGTYKHPVVEGASVRAE
;
A
#
# COMPACT_ATOMS: atom_id res chain seq x y z
N MET A 1 41.26 -17.02 -26.04
CA MET A 1 40.80 -17.21 -24.65
C MET A 1 40.98 -15.88 -23.92
N ILE A 2 39.92 -15.11 -23.73
CA ILE A 2 39.92 -13.95 -22.81
C ILE A 2 38.56 -14.00 -22.11
N PHE A 3 38.56 -14.35 -20.83
CA PHE A 3 37.38 -14.34 -19.97
C PHE A 3 37.01 -12.88 -19.71
N ALA A 4 35.77 -12.50 -20.02
CA ALA A 4 35.22 -11.21 -19.62
C ALA A 4 34.79 -11.32 -18.16
N ASP A 5 35.45 -10.57 -17.28
CA ASP A 5 35.05 -10.41 -15.89
C ASP A 5 33.68 -9.70 -15.83
N ASN A 6 32.63 -10.48 -15.62
CA ASN A 6 31.29 -9.98 -15.37
C ASN A 6 31.24 -9.47 -13.91
N VAL A 7 31.58 -8.21 -13.70
CA VAL A 7 31.50 -7.56 -12.40
C VAL A 7 30.02 -7.48 -12.00
N MET A 8 29.62 -8.35 -11.07
CA MET A 8 28.31 -8.37 -10.43
C MET A 8 28.06 -7.03 -9.72
N LYS A 9 27.35 -6.10 -10.37
CA LYS A 9 26.83 -4.88 -9.74
C LYS A 9 25.88 -5.27 -8.61
N HIS A 10 26.33 -5.18 -7.37
CA HIS A 10 25.47 -5.35 -6.21
C HIS A 10 24.69 -4.05 -5.98
N GLU A 11 23.40 -4.07 -6.30
CA GLU A 11 22.49 -2.96 -6.00
C GLU A 11 22.21 -2.93 -4.49
N ILE A 12 22.72 -1.91 -3.80
CA ILE A 12 22.42 -1.69 -2.38
C ILE A 12 21.06 -0.97 -2.27
N LYS A 13 20.07 -1.66 -1.72
CA LYS A 13 18.75 -1.09 -1.44
C LYS A 13 18.73 -0.46 -0.06
N HIS A 14 18.49 0.85 0.00
CA HIS A 14 18.32 1.58 1.25
C HIS A 14 16.84 1.68 1.63
N THR A 15 16.54 1.54 2.93
CA THR A 15 15.21 1.80 3.49
C THR A 15 15.31 2.93 4.50
N TYR A 16 14.42 3.91 4.39
CA TYR A 16 14.35 5.06 5.29
C TYR A 16 13.05 5.06 6.07
N ARG A 17 13.09 5.49 7.34
CA ARG A 17 11.92 5.63 8.20
C ARG A 17 11.84 7.05 8.72
N TYR A 18 10.70 7.70 8.47
CA TYR A 18 10.43 9.08 8.87
C TYR A 18 9.20 9.14 9.77
N ARG A 19 9.19 10.08 10.72
CA ARG A 19 7.99 10.47 11.46
C ARG A 19 7.34 11.64 10.73
N LEU A 20 6.05 11.54 10.47
CA LEU A 20 5.27 12.58 9.80
C LEU A 20 4.40 13.31 10.81
N TYR A 21 4.23 14.61 10.61
CA TYR A 21 3.31 15.45 11.36
C TYR A 21 2.28 16.04 10.39
N PRO A 22 1.34 15.21 9.90
CA PRO A 22 0.35 15.64 8.91
C PRO A 22 -0.57 16.72 9.49
N GLY A 23 -0.94 17.69 8.67
CA GLY A 23 -2.02 18.62 8.97
C GLY A 23 -3.39 17.91 9.05
N GLU A 24 -4.43 18.61 9.47
CA GLU A 24 -5.75 18.00 9.70
C GLU A 24 -6.32 17.31 8.45
N ALA A 25 -6.30 17.99 7.30
CA ALA A 25 -6.76 17.40 6.03
C ALA A 25 -5.95 16.15 5.63
N GLN A 26 -4.64 16.17 5.85
CA GLN A 26 -3.76 15.02 5.57
C GLN A 26 -4.03 13.85 6.51
N ARG A 27 -4.35 14.12 7.79
CA ARG A 27 -4.75 13.08 8.76
C ARG A 27 -6.03 12.39 8.31
N GLN A 28 -7.02 13.14 7.86
CA GLN A 28 -8.28 12.59 7.37
C GLN A 28 -8.06 11.73 6.12
N GLU A 29 -7.21 12.18 5.19
CA GLU A 29 -6.86 11.42 3.99
C GLU A 29 -6.12 10.11 4.31
N LEU A 30 -5.15 10.17 5.23
CA LEU A 30 -4.45 8.98 5.70
C LEU A 30 -5.41 8.02 6.41
N ALA A 31 -6.32 8.53 7.23
CA ALA A 31 -7.32 7.71 7.91
C ALA A 31 -8.26 6.99 6.93
N ARG A 32 -8.75 7.68 5.89
CA ARG A 32 -9.52 7.08 4.79
C ARG A 32 -8.69 6.01 4.08
N THR A 33 -7.46 6.33 3.70
CA THR A 33 -6.57 5.39 3.00
C THR A 33 -6.31 4.13 3.81
N PHE A 34 -6.02 4.25 5.10
CA PHE A 34 -5.84 3.11 6.00
C PHE A 34 -7.12 2.28 6.15
N GLY A 35 -8.27 2.96 6.28
CA GLY A 35 -9.57 2.31 6.34
C GLY A 35 -9.84 1.45 5.10
N CYS A 36 -9.70 2.03 3.90
CA CYS A 36 -9.90 1.35 2.63
C CYS A 36 -8.90 0.20 2.43
N SER A 37 -7.61 0.45 2.71
CA SER A 37 -6.55 -0.57 2.58
C SER A 37 -6.81 -1.78 3.49
N ARG A 38 -7.21 -1.52 4.74
CA ARG A 38 -7.59 -2.57 5.70
C ARG A 38 -8.81 -3.34 5.22
N TRP A 39 -9.83 -2.65 4.76
CA TRP A 39 -11.06 -3.28 4.26
C TRP A 39 -10.77 -4.19 3.07
N VAL A 40 -10.03 -3.69 2.06
CA VAL A 40 -9.68 -4.47 0.86
C VAL A 40 -8.86 -5.71 1.21
N TYR A 41 -7.90 -5.61 2.14
CA TYR A 41 -7.16 -6.77 2.60
C TYR A 41 -8.08 -7.83 3.24
N ASN A 42 -8.97 -7.39 4.15
CA ASN A 42 -9.87 -8.29 4.86
C ASN A 42 -10.89 -8.94 3.93
N TRP A 43 -11.52 -8.15 3.05
CA TRP A 43 -12.43 -8.64 2.02
C TRP A 43 -11.76 -9.64 1.10
N ALA A 44 -10.53 -9.38 0.65
CA ALA A 44 -9.80 -10.28 -0.23
C ALA A 44 -9.39 -11.58 0.48
N LEU A 45 -8.99 -11.51 1.75
CA LEU A 45 -8.73 -12.68 2.58
C LEU A 45 -10.00 -13.53 2.67
N GLU A 46 -11.12 -12.94 3.09
CA GLU A 46 -12.40 -13.63 3.20
C GLU A 46 -12.84 -14.27 1.87
N THR A 47 -12.74 -13.53 0.76
CA THR A 47 -13.11 -14.00 -0.58
C THR A 47 -12.27 -15.21 -0.99
N LYS A 48 -10.95 -15.15 -0.78
CA LYS A 48 -10.05 -16.25 -1.11
C LYS A 48 -10.25 -17.46 -0.20
N THR A 49 -10.48 -17.23 1.10
CA THR A 49 -10.80 -18.28 2.06
C THR A 49 -12.10 -19.00 1.70
N LYS A 50 -13.17 -18.25 1.39
CA LYS A 50 -14.47 -18.82 0.99
C LYS A 50 -14.37 -19.65 -0.29
N ALA A 51 -13.76 -19.09 -1.35
CA ALA A 51 -13.60 -19.78 -2.62
C ALA A 51 -12.85 -21.12 -2.47
N TYR A 52 -11.82 -21.15 -1.61
CA TYR A 52 -11.08 -22.38 -1.38
C TYR A 52 -11.88 -23.42 -0.58
N TYR A 53 -12.55 -23.02 0.50
CA TYR A 53 -13.28 -23.98 1.35
C TYR A 53 -14.64 -24.42 0.79
N GLN A 54 -15.23 -23.65 -0.12
CA GLN A 54 -16.54 -23.95 -0.72
C GLN A 54 -16.41 -24.58 -2.10
N ASP A 55 -15.50 -24.06 -2.92
CA ASP A 55 -15.42 -24.39 -4.35
C ASP A 55 -14.07 -25.04 -4.73
N GLU A 56 -13.18 -25.28 -3.77
CA GLU A 56 -11.79 -25.74 -3.97
C GLU A 56 -10.98 -24.85 -4.94
N GLU A 57 -11.41 -23.59 -5.09
CA GLU A 57 -10.81 -22.63 -6.03
C GLU A 57 -9.69 -21.83 -5.35
N SER A 58 -8.53 -21.74 -6.02
CA SER A 58 -7.44 -20.86 -5.58
C SER A 58 -7.40 -19.57 -6.38
N LEU A 59 -7.89 -18.47 -5.78
CA LEU A 59 -7.88 -17.15 -6.41
C LEU A 59 -6.48 -16.54 -6.47
N SER A 60 -6.06 -16.10 -7.65
CA SER A 60 -4.81 -15.35 -7.84
C SER A 60 -4.96 -13.88 -7.46
N PHE A 61 -3.82 -13.17 -7.40
CA PHE A 61 -3.83 -11.70 -7.29
C PHE A 61 -4.64 -11.04 -8.42
N THR A 62 -4.51 -11.55 -9.64
CA THR A 62 -5.21 -11.01 -10.82
C THR A 62 -6.71 -11.17 -10.68
N ASP A 63 -7.18 -12.32 -10.18
CA ASP A 63 -8.61 -12.57 -9.95
C ASP A 63 -9.17 -11.62 -8.90
N LEU A 64 -8.48 -11.47 -7.78
CA LEU A 64 -8.86 -10.54 -6.71
C LEU A 64 -8.84 -9.07 -7.18
N SER A 65 -7.87 -8.69 -8.01
CA SER A 65 -7.79 -7.35 -8.60
C SER A 65 -8.94 -7.07 -9.57
N SER A 66 -9.29 -8.06 -10.40
CA SER A 66 -10.45 -7.97 -11.30
C SER A 66 -11.75 -7.83 -10.49
N ARG A 67 -11.95 -8.71 -9.50
CA ARG A 67 -13.11 -8.65 -8.59
C ARG A 67 -13.19 -7.31 -7.85
N LEU A 68 -12.06 -6.77 -7.37
CA LEU A 68 -12.01 -5.46 -6.71
C LEU A 68 -12.45 -4.33 -7.66
N THR A 69 -12.10 -4.41 -8.94
CA THR A 69 -12.49 -3.39 -9.93
C THR A 69 -14.01 -3.35 -10.13
N SER A 70 -14.66 -4.50 -10.12
CA SER A 70 -16.13 -4.58 -10.10
C SER A 70 -16.70 -4.12 -8.77
N LYS A 71 -16.11 -4.57 -7.66
CA LYS A 71 -16.54 -4.24 -6.29
C LYS A 71 -16.66 -2.73 -6.10
N LYS A 72 -15.63 -1.98 -6.47
CA LYS A 72 -15.59 -0.50 -6.38
C LYS A 72 -16.71 0.25 -7.11
N LYS A 73 -17.46 -0.41 -7.99
CA LYS A 73 -18.60 0.17 -8.72
C LYS A 73 -19.95 -0.12 -8.04
N GLU A 74 -19.97 -0.98 -7.01
CA GLU A 74 -21.15 -1.25 -6.20
C GLU A 74 -21.42 -0.08 -5.25
N GLU A 75 -22.68 0.31 -5.10
CA GLU A 75 -23.12 1.44 -4.25
C GLU A 75 -22.58 1.33 -2.80
N GLU A 76 -22.61 0.12 -2.23
CA GLU A 76 -22.14 -0.12 -0.85
C GLU A 76 -20.63 0.05 -0.66
N THR A 77 -19.85 0.03 -1.76
CA THR A 77 -18.38 0.09 -1.70
C THR A 77 -17.76 1.14 -2.62
N GLU A 78 -18.57 2.09 -3.11
CA GLU A 78 -18.10 3.18 -3.97
C GLU A 78 -17.07 4.07 -3.26
N TRP A 79 -17.14 4.19 -1.93
CA TRP A 79 -16.21 4.92 -1.09
C TRP A 79 -14.76 4.41 -1.18
N LEU A 80 -14.53 3.19 -1.67
CA LEU A 80 -13.18 2.71 -2.01
C LEU A 80 -12.53 3.51 -3.15
N SER A 81 -13.33 4.23 -3.94
CA SER A 81 -12.85 5.11 -5.01
C SER A 81 -12.39 6.48 -4.51
N GLU A 82 -12.65 6.83 -3.25
CA GLU A 82 -12.18 8.08 -2.63
C GLU A 82 -10.66 8.11 -2.42
N VAL A 83 -10.01 6.94 -2.42
CA VAL A 83 -8.56 6.81 -2.19
C VAL A 83 -7.84 6.28 -3.42
N SER A 84 -6.52 6.46 -3.45
CA SER A 84 -5.69 5.99 -4.56
C SER A 84 -5.81 4.47 -4.77
N ALA A 85 -6.20 4.07 -5.98
CA ALA A 85 -6.27 2.66 -6.40
C ALA A 85 -4.93 1.92 -6.19
N VAL A 86 -3.79 2.64 -6.24
CA VAL A 86 -2.46 2.10 -5.97
C VAL A 86 -2.41 1.46 -4.58
N THR A 87 -2.94 2.15 -3.56
CA THR A 87 -2.87 1.68 -2.16
C THR A 87 -3.72 0.43 -1.94
N LEU A 88 -4.88 0.36 -2.62
CA LEU A 88 -5.76 -0.81 -2.59
C LEU A 88 -5.09 -2.01 -3.26
N GLN A 89 -4.47 -1.80 -4.43
CA GLN A 89 -3.72 -2.82 -5.15
C GLN A 89 -2.50 -3.31 -4.36
N GLN A 90 -1.79 -2.41 -3.66
CA GLN A 90 -0.72 -2.81 -2.74
C GLN A 90 -1.24 -3.63 -1.55
N SER A 91 -2.47 -3.38 -1.10
CA SER A 91 -3.10 -4.18 -0.05
C SER A 91 -3.35 -5.62 -0.51
N LEU A 92 -3.81 -5.81 -1.75
CA LEU A 92 -3.91 -7.13 -2.38
C LEU A 92 -2.54 -7.81 -2.53
N ARG A 93 -1.50 -7.07 -2.92
CA ARG A 93 -0.12 -7.62 -3.01
C ARG A 93 0.41 -8.06 -1.64
N ASN A 94 0.12 -7.31 -0.58
CA ASN A 94 0.47 -7.70 0.78
C ASN A 94 -0.22 -9.00 1.19
N LEU A 95 -1.49 -9.20 0.80
CA LEU A 95 -2.19 -10.47 1.02
C LEU A 95 -1.54 -11.62 0.24
N ASN A 96 -1.23 -11.39 -1.04
CA ASN A 96 -0.55 -12.39 -1.87
C ASN A 96 0.78 -12.83 -1.25
N GLN A 97 1.59 -11.87 -0.79
CA GLN A 97 2.85 -12.18 -0.09
C GLN A 97 2.62 -12.94 1.22
N ALA A 98 1.57 -12.61 1.98
CA ALA A 98 1.24 -13.34 3.20
C ALA A 98 0.92 -14.81 2.92
N PHE A 99 0.16 -15.09 1.85
CA PHE A 99 -0.09 -16.46 1.40
C PHE A 99 1.19 -17.15 0.88
N THR A 100 2.03 -16.47 0.11
CA THR A 100 3.33 -17.02 -0.30
C THR A 100 4.15 -17.45 0.92
N ASN A 101 4.25 -16.58 1.93
CA ASN A 101 4.98 -16.89 3.16
C ASN A 101 4.36 -18.07 3.92
N PHE A 102 3.02 -18.16 3.94
CA PHE A 102 2.31 -19.30 4.55
C PHE A 102 2.63 -20.61 3.86
N PHE A 103 2.52 -20.68 2.53
CA PHE A 103 2.81 -21.89 1.77
C PHE A 103 4.29 -22.31 1.83
N GLU A 104 5.20 -21.36 1.98
CA GLU A 104 6.63 -21.63 2.21
C GLU A 104 6.97 -21.97 3.67
N GLY A 105 5.98 -22.02 4.57
CA GLY A 105 6.20 -22.32 5.99
C GLY A 105 6.93 -21.23 6.77
N ARG A 106 6.99 -20.00 6.24
CA ARG A 106 7.66 -18.84 6.87
C ARG A 106 6.72 -18.02 7.75
N ALA A 107 5.42 -18.23 7.65
CA ALA A 107 4.39 -17.55 8.43
C ALA A 107 3.17 -18.45 8.63
N GLU A 108 2.35 -18.12 9.61
CA GLU A 108 1.03 -18.74 9.79
C GLU A 108 0.02 -18.26 8.73
N TYR A 109 -1.16 -18.87 8.73
CA TYR A 109 -2.25 -18.48 7.84
C TYR A 109 -2.58 -16.98 8.00
N PRO A 110 -2.80 -16.23 6.91
CA PRO A 110 -3.10 -14.80 7.01
C PRO A 110 -4.34 -14.53 7.86
N SER A 111 -4.26 -13.53 8.74
CA SER A 111 -5.35 -13.16 9.66
C SER A 111 -5.97 -11.80 9.31
N PHE A 112 -7.22 -11.60 9.73
CA PHE A 112 -7.92 -10.33 9.55
C PHE A 112 -7.19 -9.18 10.26
N LYS A 113 -7.06 -8.05 9.56
CA LYS A 113 -6.49 -6.81 10.11
C LYS A 113 -7.50 -6.10 11.00
N SER A 114 -7.06 -5.74 12.20
CA SER A 114 -7.84 -4.95 13.17
C SER A 114 -7.64 -3.44 12.98
N LYS A 115 -8.67 -2.65 13.30
CA LYS A 115 -8.57 -1.18 13.39
C LYS A 115 -7.74 -0.71 14.59
N LYS A 116 -7.70 -1.51 15.66
CA LYS A 116 -6.99 -1.17 16.91
C LYS A 116 -5.48 -1.44 16.84
N ALA A 117 -5.04 -2.21 15.85
CA ALA A 117 -3.63 -2.44 15.58
C ALA A 117 -3.04 -1.26 14.79
N GLY A 118 -1.71 -1.21 14.68
CA GLY A 118 -1.02 -0.20 13.85
C GLY A 118 -1.56 -0.19 12.42
N GLN A 119 -1.94 0.98 11.94
CA GLN A 119 -2.50 1.16 10.61
C GLN A 119 -1.40 1.49 9.60
N THR A 120 -1.45 0.85 8.43
CA THR A 120 -0.40 0.95 7.43
C THR A 120 -0.99 0.99 6.02
N ALA A 121 -0.41 1.83 5.16
CA ALA A 121 -0.62 1.77 3.72
C ALA A 121 0.72 1.84 2.98
N ARG A 122 0.79 1.17 1.84
CA ARG A 122 1.97 1.15 0.98
C ARG A 122 1.68 1.95 -0.27
N TYR A 123 2.54 2.92 -0.54
CA TYR A 123 2.55 3.70 -1.76
C TYR A 123 3.70 3.25 -2.66
N VAL A 124 3.55 3.42 -3.97
CA VAL A 124 4.68 3.30 -4.90
C VAL A 124 5.40 4.64 -4.99
N GLY A 125 6.66 4.66 -5.43
CA GLY A 125 7.49 5.86 -5.38
C GLY A 125 6.98 7.05 -6.22
N THR A 126 6.05 6.82 -7.14
CA THR A 126 5.39 7.86 -7.93
C THR A 126 4.13 8.42 -7.28
N ALA A 127 3.61 7.78 -6.22
CA ALA A 127 2.30 8.06 -5.64
C ALA A 127 2.36 8.76 -4.27
N PHE A 128 3.56 9.03 -3.74
CA PHE A 128 3.73 9.70 -2.44
C PHE A 128 5.00 10.55 -2.44
N GLY A 129 4.84 11.84 -2.13
CA GLY A 129 5.95 12.80 -2.02
C GLY A 129 6.08 13.32 -0.59
N LEU A 130 7.33 13.48 -0.13
CA LEU A 130 7.64 14.15 1.12
C LEU A 130 8.23 15.52 0.81
N SER A 131 7.53 16.58 1.19
CA SER A 131 8.10 17.92 1.22
C SER A 131 8.73 18.15 2.61
N ARG A 132 9.99 18.58 2.61
CA ARG A 132 10.61 19.13 3.82
C ARG A 132 10.10 20.55 3.95
N ARG A 133 9.36 20.84 5.02
CA ARG A 133 9.11 22.23 5.41
C ARG A 133 10.46 22.78 5.90
N GLU A 134 11.13 23.58 5.08
CA GLU A 134 12.17 24.46 5.58
C GLU A 134 11.53 25.33 6.66
N ARG A 135 12.27 25.58 7.75
CA ARG A 135 11.74 26.26 8.93
C ARG A 135 11.01 27.54 8.50
N GLU A 136 9.70 27.58 8.72
CA GLU A 136 8.94 28.82 8.61
C GLU A 136 9.32 29.73 9.76
N THR A 137 10.21 30.68 9.49
CA THR A 137 9.87 32.05 9.85
C THR A 137 8.97 32.55 8.71
N GLU A 138 7.66 32.67 8.98
CA GLU A 138 6.56 33.13 8.11
C GLU A 138 5.67 32.04 7.49
N ALA A 139 4.36 32.17 7.71
CA ALA A 139 3.31 31.21 7.32
C ALA A 139 2.88 31.43 5.86
N PRO A 140 2.64 30.39 5.04
CA PRO A 140 2.31 30.58 3.64
C PRO A 140 0.79 30.70 3.44
N SER A 141 0.40 31.63 2.58
CA SER A 141 -0.95 31.81 2.04
C SER A 141 -1.33 30.72 1.03
N PHE A 142 -2.63 30.58 0.78
CA PHE A 142 -3.32 29.42 0.21
C PHE A 142 -3.10 29.11 -1.30
N GLU A 143 -2.19 29.77 -2.03
CA GLU A 143 -2.17 29.66 -3.50
C GLU A 143 -1.03 28.83 -4.14
N ASP A 144 -0.02 28.37 -3.39
CA ASP A 144 1.20 27.80 -4.02
C ASP A 144 1.25 26.26 -4.10
N ALA A 145 0.17 25.61 -4.53
CA ALA A 145 0.20 24.17 -4.86
C ALA A 145 0.77 23.94 -6.28
N GLY A 146 2.04 24.32 -6.49
CA GLY A 146 2.78 24.03 -7.71
C GLY A 146 3.29 22.58 -7.72
N THR A 147 2.96 21.84 -8.78
CA THR A 147 3.47 20.49 -9.06
C THR A 147 5.00 20.49 -9.11
N TYR A 148 5.66 19.91 -8.10
CA TYR A 148 7.13 19.72 -8.10
C TYR A 148 7.51 18.24 -8.03
N LYS A 149 8.40 17.84 -8.93
CA LYS A 149 8.99 16.50 -9.02
C LYS A 149 10.33 16.48 -8.26
N HIS A 150 10.48 15.63 -7.25
CA HIS A 150 11.77 15.15 -6.71
C HIS A 150 11.57 14.01 -5.68
N PRO A 151 12.62 13.26 -5.33
CA PRO A 151 13.15 12.06 -6.00
C PRO A 151 12.32 10.78 -5.73
N VAL A 152 12.46 9.78 -6.61
CA VAL A 152 11.79 8.48 -6.52
C VAL A 152 12.23 7.74 -5.24
N VAL A 153 11.32 7.61 -4.28
CA VAL A 153 11.50 6.67 -3.16
C VAL A 153 10.78 5.38 -3.52
N GLU A 154 11.51 4.38 -3.99
CA GLU A 154 10.93 3.05 -4.21
C GLU A 154 10.42 2.47 -2.88
N GLY A 155 9.09 2.41 -2.73
CA GLY A 155 8.43 1.70 -1.63
C GLY A 155 8.38 2.46 -0.30
N ALA A 156 7.70 3.59 -0.27
CA ALA A 156 7.33 4.22 1.00
C ALA A 156 6.13 3.49 1.64
N SER A 157 6.33 2.93 2.84
CA SER A 157 5.24 2.49 3.72
C SER A 157 5.01 3.54 4.81
N VAL A 158 3.82 4.12 4.88
CA VAL A 158 3.46 5.05 5.94
C VAL A 158 2.84 4.24 7.08
N ARG A 159 3.42 4.36 8.28
CA ARG A 159 2.84 3.88 9.54
C ARG A 159 2.44 5.09 10.36
N ALA A 160 1.18 5.15 10.79
CA ALA A 160 0.75 6.10 11.81
C ALA A 160 0.86 5.40 13.18
N GLU A 161 1.56 6.06 14.11
CA GLU A 161 1.54 5.72 15.55
C GLU A 161 0.30 6.31 16.21
#